data_AF-A0A7S2H4R5-F1
#
_entry.id   AF-A0A7S2H4R5-F1
#
_cell.length_a   1.000
_cell.length_b   1.000
_cell.length_c   1.000
_cell.angle_alpha   90.00
_cell.angle_beta   90.00
_cell.angle_gamma   90.00
#
_symmetry.space_group_name_H-M   'P 1'
#
loop_
_entity.id
_entity.type
_entity.pdbx_description
1 polymer ?
#
loop_
_entity_poly.entity_id
_entity_poly.type
_entity_poly.pdbx_seq_one_letter_code
_entity_poly.pdbx_strand_id
1 'polypeptide(L)'
;GACAAPQGARQDLPAPRVGSELRSAVKDLPDLMDRIEAMGLSVEYVAYRERYLGWRQGKVQGAQGELQPSALRNQYCADGFGFWYPTIEEWQWKRTLSYWISVTFFEGALLFATSSFLMCWPDHLGCLRKVMTTGGYVAGKLHFFICTYLMCLETVNLHAAQGKGHKEKPALPDLEDIEAGSSSSSSSSACAPSSSSSAAGQPEFKLWPFHFRTALRNLDALGAGPWPYVASAIYLV
;
A
#
# COMPACT_ATOMS: atom_id res chain seq x y z
N GLY A 1 25.38 7.70 -24.43
CA GLY A 1 26.77 7.46 -24.01
C GLY A 1 26.75 6.69 -22.71
N ALA A 2 27.29 5.48 -22.69
CA ALA A 2 27.31 4.63 -21.50
C ALA A 2 28.57 4.90 -20.67
N CYS A 3 28.40 5.35 -19.43
CA CYS A 3 29.48 5.44 -18.44
C CYS A 3 29.67 4.06 -17.80
N ALA A 4 30.73 3.36 -18.20
CA ALA A 4 31.20 2.18 -17.48
C ALA A 4 32.10 2.62 -16.32
N ALA A 5 31.73 2.26 -15.08
CA ALA A 5 32.55 2.51 -13.90
C ALA A 5 33.69 1.46 -13.82
N PRO A 6 34.92 1.85 -13.45
CA PRO A 6 36.04 0.93 -13.35
C PRO A 6 35.89 -0.01 -12.14
N GLN A 7 36.02 -1.31 -12.39
CA GLN A 7 36.08 -2.34 -11.36
C GLN A 7 37.45 -2.29 -10.67
N GLY A 8 37.52 -1.58 -9.54
CA GLY A 8 38.68 -1.63 -8.65
C GLY A 8 38.78 -2.97 -7.94
N ALA A 9 39.93 -3.64 -8.05
CA ALA A 9 40.24 -4.86 -7.34
C ALA A 9 40.15 -4.63 -5.82
N ARG A 10 39.16 -5.27 -5.18
CA ARG A 10 38.95 -5.20 -3.73
C ARG A 10 40.03 -6.05 -3.06
N GLN A 11 40.97 -5.43 -2.38
CA GLN A 11 41.95 -6.13 -1.56
C GLN A 11 41.25 -6.63 -0.29
N ASP A 12 41.11 -7.95 -0.15
CA ASP A 12 40.58 -8.59 1.05
C ASP A 12 41.59 -8.53 2.19
N LEU A 13 41.52 -7.47 2.99
CA LEU A 13 42.29 -7.37 4.23
C LEU A 13 41.68 -8.31 5.29
N PRO A 14 42.50 -9.13 5.97
CA PRO A 14 42.01 -10.04 7.00
C PRO A 14 41.40 -9.24 8.16
N ALA A 15 40.19 -9.63 8.57
CA ALA A 15 39.47 -8.96 9.64
C ALA A 15 40.30 -8.96 10.94
N PRO A 16 40.43 -7.81 11.63
CA PRO A 16 41.19 -7.71 12.87
C PRO A 16 40.60 -8.65 13.93
N ARG A 17 41.43 -9.54 14.49
CA ARG A 17 41.03 -10.43 15.58
C ARG A 17 40.79 -9.60 16.84
N VAL A 18 39.57 -9.69 17.38
CA VAL A 18 39.21 -9.07 18.67
C VAL A 18 40.08 -9.68 19.78
N GLY A 19 40.87 -8.85 20.47
CA GLY A 19 41.79 -9.26 21.53
C GLY A 19 41.08 -9.91 22.73
N SER A 20 41.82 -10.72 23.50
CA SER A 20 41.32 -11.46 24.67
C SER A 20 40.75 -10.55 25.77
N GLU A 21 41.27 -9.34 25.90
CA GLU A 21 40.82 -8.36 26.90
C GLU A 21 39.37 -7.92 26.66
N LEU A 22 39.00 -7.65 25.40
CA LEU A 22 37.62 -7.31 25.02
C LEU A 22 36.63 -8.44 25.32
N ARG A 23 37.06 -9.71 25.22
CA ARG A 23 36.21 -10.85 25.59
C ARG A 23 35.98 -10.97 27.10
N SER A 24 36.93 -10.50 27.92
CA SER A 24 36.75 -10.48 29.37
C SER A 24 35.74 -9.40 29.78
N ALA A 25 35.79 -8.22 29.17
CA ALA A 25 34.86 -7.14 29.42
C ALA A 25 33.40 -7.50 29.09
N VAL A 26 33.18 -8.42 28.14
CA VAL A 26 31.82 -8.91 27.79
C VAL A 26 31.20 -9.76 28.90
N LYS A 27 32.01 -10.41 29.76
CA LYS A 27 31.50 -11.26 30.84
C LYS A 27 30.94 -10.46 32.02
N ASP A 28 31.35 -9.21 32.17
CA ASP A 28 30.94 -8.35 33.27
C ASP A 28 29.64 -7.58 32.97
N LEU A 29 29.02 -7.78 31.79
CA LEU A 29 27.73 -7.14 31.49
C LEU A 29 26.60 -7.83 32.28
N PRO A 30 25.73 -7.04 32.94
CA PRO A 30 24.57 -7.58 33.63
C PRO A 30 23.61 -8.25 32.64
N ASP A 31 23.00 -9.36 33.05
CA ASP A 31 21.95 -10.01 32.27
C ASP A 31 20.71 -9.10 32.22
N LEU A 32 20.21 -8.85 31.02
CA LEU A 32 19.06 -7.99 30.76
C LEU A 32 17.79 -8.79 30.45
N MET A 33 17.87 -10.13 30.42
CA MET A 33 16.75 -10.99 30.06
C MET A 33 15.53 -10.78 30.96
N ASP A 34 15.73 -10.68 32.27
CA ASP A 34 14.65 -10.45 33.24
C ASP A 34 13.88 -9.16 32.95
N ARG A 35 14.59 -8.11 32.49
CA ARG A 35 13.97 -6.82 32.16
C ARG A 35 13.21 -6.88 30.85
N ILE A 36 13.71 -7.62 29.86
CA ILE A 36 13.03 -7.84 28.57
C ILE A 36 11.75 -8.64 28.78
N GLU A 37 11.79 -9.65 29.66
CA GLU A 37 10.62 -10.45 30.02
C GLU A 37 9.58 -9.64 30.78
N ALA A 38 10.01 -8.82 31.75
CA ALA A 38 9.11 -7.91 32.47
C ALA A 38 8.39 -6.89 31.54
N MET A 39 8.99 -6.55 30.40
CA MET A 39 8.39 -5.67 29.38
C MET A 39 7.52 -6.43 28.35
N GLY A 40 7.45 -7.76 28.40
CA GLY A 40 6.70 -8.57 27.44
C GLY A 40 7.35 -8.63 26.04
N LEU A 41 8.63 -8.26 25.91
CA LEU A 41 9.35 -8.19 24.63
C LEU A 41 10.14 -9.47 24.31
N SER A 42 9.95 -10.54 25.08
CA SER A 42 10.73 -11.77 24.95
C SER A 42 10.61 -12.42 23.56
N VAL A 43 9.41 -12.45 23.00
CA VAL A 43 9.13 -13.03 21.67
C VAL A 43 9.84 -12.24 20.57
N GLU A 44 9.74 -10.91 20.60
CA GLU A 44 10.36 -10.02 19.62
C GLU A 44 11.88 -10.05 19.71
N TYR A 45 12.43 -10.11 20.92
CA TYR A 45 13.87 -10.23 21.15
C TYR A 45 14.42 -11.55 20.60
N VAL A 46 13.75 -12.68 20.83
CA VAL A 46 14.15 -13.99 20.29
C VAL A 46 14.14 -13.95 18.75
N ALA A 47 13.06 -13.42 18.15
CA ALA A 47 12.94 -13.30 16.70
C ALA A 47 14.00 -12.36 16.09
N TYR A 48 14.39 -11.30 16.80
CA TYR A 48 15.49 -10.42 16.38
C TYR A 48 16.84 -11.12 16.50
N ARG A 49 17.11 -11.78 17.64
CA ARG A 49 18.35 -12.50 17.91
C ARG A 49 18.61 -13.59 16.88
N GLU A 50 17.60 -14.36 16.51
CA GLU A 50 17.70 -15.39 15.47
C GLU A 50 18.05 -14.80 14.10
N ARG A 51 17.38 -13.70 13.71
CA ARG A 51 17.70 -12.96 12.46
C ARG A 51 19.13 -12.44 12.48
N TYR A 52 19.57 -11.86 13.60
CA TYR A 52 20.91 -11.32 13.77
C TYR A 52 21.99 -12.42 13.74
N LEU A 53 21.74 -13.55 14.40
CA LEU A 53 22.64 -14.71 14.39
C LEU A 53 22.71 -15.33 12.98
N GLY A 54 21.57 -15.42 12.28
CA GLY A 54 21.53 -15.86 10.88
C GLY A 54 22.38 -14.98 9.97
N TRP A 55 22.31 -13.66 10.16
CA TRP A 55 23.17 -12.69 9.46
C TRP A 55 24.66 -12.89 9.77
N ARG A 56 25.02 -13.12 11.04
CA ARG A 56 26.41 -13.32 11.50
C ARG A 56 27.03 -14.65 11.06
N GLN A 57 26.23 -15.70 10.90
CA GLN A 57 26.72 -17.04 10.51
C GLN A 57 27.12 -17.15 9.03
N GLY A 58 27.13 -16.04 8.28
CA GLY A 58 27.53 -16.08 6.88
C GLY A 58 26.56 -16.87 6.01
N LYS A 59 25.32 -17.11 6.48
CA LYS A 59 24.18 -17.30 5.58
C LYS A 59 23.96 -15.96 4.88
N VAL A 60 24.85 -15.64 3.93
CA VAL A 60 24.71 -14.62 2.89
C VAL A 60 23.65 -15.10 1.88
N GLN A 61 22.52 -15.62 2.37
CA GLN A 61 21.24 -15.59 1.69
C GLN A 61 20.39 -14.41 2.18
N GLY A 62 20.85 -13.70 3.22
CA GLY A 62 20.50 -12.29 3.40
C GLY A 62 21.07 -11.47 2.24
N ALA A 63 20.16 -10.88 1.45
CA ALA A 63 20.33 -9.96 0.31
C ALA A 63 20.43 -10.51 -1.14
N GLN A 64 20.58 -11.82 -1.41
CA GLN A 64 20.37 -12.34 -2.79
C GLN A 64 19.24 -13.39 -2.91
N GLY A 65 18.83 -14.04 -1.82
CA GLY A 65 17.73 -15.03 -1.83
C GLY A 65 16.35 -14.47 -1.46
N GLU A 66 16.30 -13.43 -0.62
CA GLU A 66 15.04 -12.73 -0.26
C GLU A 66 14.52 -11.79 -1.35
N LEU A 67 15.36 -11.49 -2.35
CA LEU A 67 14.95 -10.89 -3.62
C LEU A 67 14.35 -11.93 -4.59
N GLN A 68 13.87 -13.08 -4.11
CA GLN A 68 12.84 -13.76 -4.88
C GLN A 68 11.66 -12.78 -5.02
N PRO A 69 11.25 -12.40 -6.24
CA PRO A 69 10.15 -11.45 -6.44
C PRO A 69 8.88 -11.87 -5.70
N SER A 70 8.69 -13.17 -5.47
CA SER A 70 7.62 -13.76 -4.66
C SER A 70 7.75 -13.47 -3.15
N ALA A 71 8.96 -13.49 -2.58
CA ALA A 71 9.18 -13.24 -1.16
C ALA A 71 9.03 -11.76 -0.82
N LEU A 72 9.57 -10.85 -1.65
CA LEU A 72 9.29 -9.40 -1.53
C LEU A 72 7.80 -9.12 -1.70
N ARG A 73 7.13 -9.74 -2.67
CA ARG A 73 5.69 -9.58 -2.87
C ARG A 73 4.87 -10.00 -1.65
N ASN A 74 5.31 -11.03 -0.92
CA ASN A 74 4.65 -11.44 0.33
C ASN A 74 5.03 -10.58 1.54
N GLN A 75 6.25 -10.04 1.59
CA GLN A 75 6.72 -9.21 2.71
C GLN A 75 6.09 -7.80 2.67
N TYR A 76 5.87 -7.24 1.47
CA TYR A 76 5.07 -6.01 1.31
C TYR A 76 3.60 -6.20 1.74
N CYS A 77 3.05 -7.41 1.66
CA CYS A 77 1.70 -7.71 2.15
C CYS A 77 1.62 -7.83 3.68
N ALA A 78 2.73 -8.12 4.36
CA ALA A 78 2.75 -8.30 5.82
C ALA A 78 2.93 -6.97 6.57
N ASP A 79 3.72 -6.04 6.03
CA ASP A 79 4.06 -4.78 6.70
C ASP A 79 3.37 -3.57 6.05
N GLY A 80 2.06 -3.44 6.29
CA GLY A 80 1.28 -2.19 6.18
C GLY A 80 1.02 -1.63 4.77
N PHE A 81 2.02 -1.50 3.91
CA PHE A 81 1.88 -0.84 2.60
C PHE A 81 1.06 -1.69 1.61
N GLY A 82 1.34 -3.00 1.52
CA GLY A 82 0.59 -3.91 0.66
C GLY A 82 -0.83 -4.20 1.14
N PHE A 83 -1.13 -3.94 2.42
CA PHE A 83 -2.49 -4.02 2.96
C PHE A 83 -3.39 -2.92 2.36
N TRP A 84 -2.88 -1.69 2.24
CA TRP A 84 -3.64 -0.56 1.69
C TRP A 84 -3.52 -0.42 0.17
N TYR A 85 -2.44 -0.93 -0.42
CA TYR A 85 -2.11 -0.79 -1.84
C TYR A 85 -1.51 -2.11 -2.39
N PRO A 86 -2.36 -3.08 -2.78
CA PRO A 86 -1.90 -4.39 -3.25
C PRO A 86 -1.10 -4.33 -4.56
N THR A 87 -1.26 -3.26 -5.36
CA THR A 87 -0.52 -3.05 -6.61
C THR A 87 0.11 -1.66 -6.67
N ILE A 88 1.27 -1.56 -7.33
CA ILE A 88 1.97 -0.28 -7.52
C ILE A 88 1.17 0.67 -8.42
N GLU A 89 0.40 0.10 -9.35
CA GLU A 89 -0.49 0.83 -10.27
C GLU A 89 -1.63 1.50 -9.50
N GLU A 90 -2.26 0.80 -8.55
CA GLU A 90 -3.29 1.39 -7.68
C GLU A 90 -2.73 2.52 -6.81
N TRP A 91 -1.51 2.34 -6.28
CA TRP A 91 -0.85 3.40 -5.52
C TRP A 91 -0.58 4.64 -6.37
N GLN A 92 -0.01 4.46 -7.57
CA GLN A 92 0.25 5.56 -8.50
C GLN A 92 -1.05 6.25 -8.94
N TRP A 93 -2.10 5.48 -9.20
CA TRP A 93 -3.42 5.99 -9.55
C TRP A 93 -4.00 6.85 -8.42
N LYS A 94 -4.07 6.32 -7.20
CA LYS A 94 -4.58 7.05 -6.03
C LYS A 94 -3.80 8.34 -5.81
N ARG A 95 -2.46 8.29 -5.84
CA ARG A 95 -1.62 9.49 -5.69
C ARG A 95 -1.89 10.53 -6.77
N THR A 96 -2.05 10.10 -8.02
CA THR A 96 -2.38 10.99 -9.15
C THR A 96 -3.74 11.62 -8.93
N LEU A 97 -4.72 10.85 -8.47
CA LEU A 97 -6.07 11.32 -8.23
C LEU A 97 -6.14 12.29 -7.04
N SER A 98 -5.51 12.00 -5.91
CA SER A 98 -5.44 12.92 -4.76
C SER A 98 -4.72 14.23 -5.12
N TYR A 99 -3.72 14.17 -6.00
CA TYR A 99 -3.08 15.37 -6.58
C TYR A 99 -4.09 16.21 -7.36
N TRP A 100 -4.87 15.60 -8.27
CA TRP A 100 -5.89 16.33 -9.04
C TRP A 100 -7.04 16.86 -8.19
N ILE A 101 -7.47 16.15 -7.15
CA ILE A 101 -8.44 16.66 -6.17
C ILE A 101 -7.89 17.95 -5.55
N SER A 102 -6.63 17.93 -5.09
CA SER A 102 -6.01 19.10 -4.46
C SER A 102 -5.89 20.28 -5.42
N VAL A 103 -5.48 20.04 -6.67
CA VAL A 103 -5.35 21.07 -7.71
C VAL A 103 -6.71 21.69 -8.03
N THR A 104 -7.72 20.86 -8.34
CA THR A 104 -9.06 21.36 -8.71
C THR A 104 -9.74 22.08 -7.56
N PHE A 105 -9.57 21.61 -6.31
CA PHE A 105 -10.05 22.31 -5.13
C PHE A 105 -9.38 23.68 -4.97
N PHE A 106 -8.06 23.74 -5.10
CA PHE A 106 -7.29 24.97 -4.94
C PHE A 106 -7.62 25.99 -6.03
N GLU A 107 -7.70 25.57 -7.30
CA GLU A 107 -8.12 26.43 -8.42
C GLU A 107 -9.56 26.94 -8.25
N GLY A 108 -10.48 26.05 -7.84
CA GLY A 108 -11.86 26.43 -7.54
C GLY A 108 -11.95 27.47 -6.44
N ALA A 109 -11.17 27.31 -5.36
CA ALA A 109 -11.09 28.26 -4.25
C ALA A 109 -10.50 29.61 -4.67
N LEU A 110 -9.44 29.61 -5.49
CA LEU A 110 -8.85 30.85 -6.03
C LEU A 110 -9.82 31.62 -6.90
N LEU A 111 -10.51 30.94 -7.83
CA LEU A 111 -11.51 31.56 -8.70
C LEU A 111 -12.67 32.13 -7.88
N PHE A 112 -13.17 31.37 -6.91
CA PHE A 112 -14.24 31.81 -6.03
C PHE A 112 -13.85 33.02 -5.17
N ALA A 113 -12.66 32.99 -4.56
CA ALA A 113 -12.14 34.09 -3.75
C ALA A 113 -11.91 35.35 -4.60
N THR A 114 -11.33 35.20 -5.79
CA THR A 114 -11.10 36.31 -6.72
C THR A 114 -12.41 36.93 -7.17
N SER A 115 -13.41 36.13 -7.57
CA SER A 115 -14.73 36.64 -7.95
C SER A 115 -15.45 37.33 -6.79
N SER A 116 -15.34 36.78 -5.58
CA SER A 116 -15.93 37.38 -4.37
C SER A 116 -15.28 38.73 -4.04
N PHE A 117 -13.95 38.82 -4.16
CA PHE A 117 -13.21 40.05 -3.95
C PHE A 117 -13.59 41.11 -4.99
N LEU A 118 -13.68 40.74 -6.27
CA LEU A 118 -14.07 41.66 -7.35
C LEU A 118 -15.52 42.16 -7.20
N MET A 119 -16.40 41.42 -6.50
CA MET A 119 -17.74 41.91 -6.18
C MET A 119 -17.74 43.09 -5.20
N CYS A 120 -16.68 43.28 -4.41
CA CYS A 120 -16.57 44.40 -3.48
C CYS A 120 -16.26 45.75 -4.15
N TRP A 121 -15.74 45.76 -5.39
CA TRP A 121 -15.42 46.99 -6.14
C TRP A 121 -16.15 47.05 -7.49
N PRO A 122 -17.49 47.19 -7.50
CA PRO A 122 -18.28 47.13 -8.72
C PRO A 122 -17.94 48.23 -9.74
N ASP A 123 -17.50 49.40 -9.27
CA ASP A 123 -17.30 50.59 -10.10
C ASP A 123 -15.99 50.54 -10.93
N HIS A 124 -15.01 49.75 -10.50
CA HIS A 124 -13.68 49.72 -11.13
C HIS A 124 -13.57 48.74 -12.31
N LEU A 125 -14.51 47.79 -12.45
CA LEU A 125 -14.45 46.74 -13.47
C LEU A 125 -15.17 47.08 -14.79
N GLY A 126 -15.99 48.14 -14.83
CA GLY A 126 -16.72 48.54 -16.03
C GLY A 126 -17.53 47.39 -16.67
N CYS A 127 -17.38 47.22 -17.99
CA CYS A 127 -18.10 46.18 -18.75
C CYS A 127 -17.64 44.74 -18.42
N LEU A 128 -16.42 44.56 -17.90
CA LEU A 128 -15.87 43.24 -17.55
C LEU A 128 -16.45 42.66 -16.26
N ARG A 129 -17.17 43.48 -15.47
CA ARG A 129 -17.76 43.08 -14.18
C ARG A 129 -18.52 41.77 -14.29
N LYS A 130 -19.49 41.68 -15.21
CA LYS A 130 -20.34 40.49 -15.35
C LYS A 130 -19.55 39.24 -15.68
N VAL A 131 -18.54 39.36 -16.55
CA VAL A 131 -17.70 38.22 -16.95
C VAL A 131 -16.81 37.77 -15.81
N MET A 132 -16.18 38.68 -15.07
CA MET A 132 -15.26 38.31 -13.99
C MET A 132 -15.99 37.82 -12.73
N THR A 133 -17.14 38.40 -12.39
CA THR A 133 -17.92 37.96 -11.22
C THR A 133 -18.69 36.69 -11.53
N THR A 134 -19.53 36.68 -12.58
CA THR A 134 -20.38 35.53 -12.88
C THR A 134 -19.56 34.39 -13.48
N GLY A 135 -18.62 34.69 -14.37
CA GLY A 135 -17.76 33.68 -14.99
C GLY A 135 -16.85 32.99 -13.99
N GLY A 136 -16.16 33.72 -13.12
CA GLY A 136 -15.32 33.10 -12.10
C GLY A 136 -16.12 32.36 -11.02
N TYR A 137 -17.34 32.81 -10.68
CA TYR A 137 -18.24 32.06 -9.82
C TYR A 137 -18.69 30.72 -10.43
N VAL A 138 -19.12 30.73 -11.70
CA VAL A 138 -19.51 29.51 -12.43
C VAL A 138 -18.29 28.57 -12.60
N ALA A 139 -17.14 29.12 -12.96
CA ALA A 139 -15.91 28.34 -13.10
C ALA A 139 -15.47 27.72 -11.76
N GLY A 140 -15.56 28.46 -10.66
CA GLY A 140 -15.29 27.93 -9.32
C GLY A 140 -16.24 26.79 -8.94
N LYS A 141 -17.55 26.94 -9.19
CA LYS A 141 -18.53 25.87 -8.99
C LYS A 141 -18.21 24.61 -9.81
N LEU A 142 -17.83 24.77 -11.07
CA LEU A 142 -17.43 23.63 -11.92
C LEU A 142 -16.20 22.91 -11.37
N HIS A 143 -15.19 23.63 -10.88
CA HIS A 143 -14.02 23.02 -10.24
C HIS A 143 -14.38 22.27 -8.97
N PHE A 144 -15.23 22.82 -8.10
CA PHE A 144 -15.71 22.11 -6.92
C PHE A 144 -16.53 20.86 -7.27
N PHE A 145 -17.31 20.91 -8.35
CA PHE A 145 -18.04 19.74 -8.85
C PHE A 145 -17.07 18.65 -9.34
N ILE A 146 -16.06 19.00 -10.15
CA ILE A 146 -15.03 18.06 -10.61
C ILE A 146 -14.28 17.46 -9.42
N CYS A 147 -13.89 18.28 -8.45
CA CYS A 147 -13.25 17.85 -7.21
C CYS A 147 -14.11 16.82 -6.45
N THR A 148 -15.40 17.11 -6.27
CA THR A 148 -16.34 16.21 -5.59
C THR A 148 -16.51 14.90 -6.37
N TYR A 149 -16.58 14.97 -7.69
CA TYR A 149 -16.65 13.80 -8.56
C TYR A 149 -15.40 12.92 -8.40
N LEU A 150 -14.21 13.51 -8.41
CA LEU A 150 -12.95 12.80 -8.19
C LEU A 150 -12.89 12.17 -6.79
N MET A 151 -13.34 12.87 -5.76
CA MET A 151 -13.41 12.35 -4.38
C MET A 151 -14.33 11.12 -4.29
N CYS A 152 -15.49 11.16 -4.94
CA CYS A 152 -16.37 9.98 -5.06
C CYS A 152 -15.72 8.84 -5.86
N LEU A 153 -14.95 9.17 -6.90
CA LEU A 153 -14.23 8.18 -7.70
C LEU A 153 -13.13 7.48 -6.88
N GLU A 154 -12.44 8.22 -6.01
CA GLU A 154 -11.45 7.68 -5.08
C GLU A 154 -12.07 6.66 -4.12
N THR A 155 -13.22 7.00 -3.52
CA THR A 155 -13.88 6.16 -2.50
C THR A 155 -14.46 4.87 -3.06
N VAL A 156 -15.03 4.92 -4.27
CA VAL A 156 -15.60 3.73 -4.93
C VAL A 156 -14.51 2.74 -5.34
N ASN A 157 -13.35 3.22 -5.82
CA ASN A 157 -12.26 2.34 -6.25
C ASN A 157 -11.55 1.63 -5.08
N LEU A 158 -11.65 2.14 -3.84
CA LEU A 158 -11.08 1.47 -2.66
C LEU A 158 -11.76 0.11 -2.37
N HIS A 159 -13.05 -0.03 -2.67
CA HIS A 159 -13.83 -1.21 -2.30
C HIS A 159 -13.75 -2.36 -3.31
N ALA A 160 -13.55 -2.05 -4.60
CA ALA A 160 -13.45 -3.07 -5.64
C ALA A 160 -12.25 -4.02 -5.44
N ALA A 161 -11.19 -3.55 -4.77
CA ALA A 161 -9.99 -4.35 -4.50
C ALA A 161 -10.18 -5.37 -3.37
N GLN A 162 -11.09 -5.13 -2.41
CA GLN A 162 -11.25 -5.98 -1.23
C GLN A 162 -12.11 -7.24 -1.48
N GLY A 163 -12.99 -7.23 -2.48
CA GLY A 163 -14.00 -8.28 -2.66
C GLY A 163 -13.52 -9.60 -3.28
N LYS A 164 -12.30 -9.71 -3.81
CA LYS A 164 -11.85 -10.92 -4.54
C LYS A 164 -11.05 -11.94 -3.71
N GLY A 165 -10.79 -11.65 -2.43
CA GLY A 165 -9.90 -12.46 -1.60
C GLY A 165 -10.56 -13.60 -0.82
N HIS A 166 -11.87 -13.55 -0.55
CA HIS A 166 -12.54 -14.63 0.18
C HIS A 166 -12.95 -15.75 -0.78
N LYS A 167 -11.96 -16.55 -1.21
CA LYS A 167 -12.27 -17.96 -1.45
C LYS A 167 -12.62 -18.54 -0.09
N GLU A 168 -13.91 -18.74 0.09
CA GLU A 168 -14.56 -19.65 1.03
C GLU A 168 -13.59 -20.75 1.44
N LYS A 169 -13.31 -20.85 2.74
CA LYS A 169 -12.51 -21.92 3.32
C LYS A 169 -13.04 -23.23 2.72
N PRO A 170 -12.22 -24.05 2.04
CA PRO A 170 -12.66 -25.39 1.67
C PRO A 170 -13.15 -26.04 2.96
N ALA A 171 -14.41 -26.49 2.94
CA ALA A 171 -15.02 -27.18 4.06
C ALA A 171 -14.01 -28.20 4.60
N LEU A 172 -13.63 -28.03 5.86
CA LEU A 172 -12.75 -28.94 6.56
C LEU A 172 -13.38 -30.33 6.41
N PRO A 173 -12.70 -31.32 5.82
CA PRO A 173 -13.22 -32.68 5.85
C PRO A 173 -13.35 -33.09 7.32
N ASP A 174 -14.55 -33.55 7.70
CA ASP A 174 -14.83 -34.05 9.04
C ASP A 174 -13.77 -35.10 9.41
N LEU A 175 -13.05 -34.79 10.47
CA LEU A 175 -11.98 -35.60 11.05
C LEU A 175 -12.62 -36.51 12.11
N GLU A 176 -13.56 -37.34 11.69
CA GLU A 176 -13.98 -38.52 12.44
C GLU A 176 -13.45 -39.75 11.69
N ASP A 177 -12.88 -40.70 12.42
CA ASP A 177 -12.36 -42.02 11.96
C ASP A 177 -10.90 -42.12 11.51
N ILE A 178 -9.93 -41.88 12.41
CA ILE A 178 -8.66 -42.64 12.39
C ILE A 178 -8.32 -43.09 13.81
N GLU A 179 -8.82 -44.27 14.18
CA GLU A 179 -8.30 -45.07 15.29
C GLU A 179 -7.04 -45.85 14.87
N ALA A 180 -6.04 -45.79 15.77
CA ALA A 180 -4.98 -46.76 16.08
C ALA A 180 -4.47 -47.71 14.97
N GLY A 181 -3.24 -47.45 14.51
CA GLY A 181 -2.44 -48.41 13.75
C GLY A 181 -0.97 -48.04 13.71
N SER A 182 -0.21 -48.47 14.71
CA SER A 182 1.24 -48.34 14.81
C SER A 182 1.97 -49.16 13.75
N SER A 183 2.87 -48.54 12.97
CA SER A 183 4.20 -49.11 12.68
C SER A 183 5.08 -48.16 11.88
N SER A 184 6.29 -48.02 12.38
CA SER A 184 7.47 -47.35 11.85
C SER A 184 7.86 -47.76 10.42
N SER A 185 8.14 -46.78 9.56
CA SER A 185 9.27 -46.88 8.62
C SER A 185 9.67 -45.50 8.09
N SER A 186 10.95 -45.19 8.28
CA SER A 186 11.65 -44.02 7.78
C SER A 186 11.98 -44.20 6.29
N SER A 187 11.36 -43.39 5.43
CA SER A 187 11.81 -43.20 4.05
C SER A 187 11.79 -41.71 3.69
N SER A 188 12.99 -41.18 3.53
CA SER A 188 13.28 -39.84 3.03
C SER A 188 12.90 -39.76 1.55
N SER A 189 11.68 -39.27 1.29
CA SER A 189 11.18 -38.95 -0.04
C SER A 189 11.31 -37.44 -0.27
N ALA A 190 12.15 -37.07 -1.24
CA ALA A 190 12.31 -35.70 -1.68
C ALA A 190 11.03 -35.23 -2.42
N CYS A 191 10.17 -34.48 -1.72
CA CYS A 191 9.07 -33.76 -2.34
C CYS A 191 9.61 -32.59 -3.18
N ALA A 192 9.62 -32.76 -4.49
CA ALA A 192 9.76 -31.66 -5.44
C ALA A 192 8.55 -30.70 -5.29
N PRO A 193 8.76 -29.38 -5.21
CA PRO A 193 7.67 -28.43 -5.20
C PRO A 193 7.08 -28.34 -6.62
N SER A 194 5.90 -28.93 -6.82
CA SER A 194 5.08 -28.74 -8.01
C SER A 194 4.49 -27.34 -8.01
N SER A 195 5.27 -26.38 -8.49
CA SER A 195 4.84 -25.00 -8.78
C SER A 195 3.98 -24.95 -10.05
N SER A 196 2.74 -25.40 -9.96
CA SER A 196 1.70 -25.13 -10.96
C SER A 196 0.61 -24.22 -10.37
N SER A 197 1.03 -23.09 -9.81
CA SER A 197 0.12 -21.96 -9.60
C SER A 197 -0.23 -21.40 -10.98
N SER A 198 -1.34 -21.90 -11.53
CA SER A 198 -2.02 -21.26 -12.66
C SER A 198 -2.17 -19.78 -12.32
N ALA A 199 -1.49 -18.95 -13.11
CA ALA A 199 -1.61 -17.50 -13.06
C ALA A 199 -3.05 -17.16 -13.47
N ALA A 200 -3.97 -17.25 -12.51
CA ALA A 200 -5.28 -16.67 -12.63
C ALA A 200 -5.04 -15.18 -12.91
N GLY A 201 -5.27 -14.80 -14.17
CA GLY A 201 -4.93 -13.50 -14.71
C GLY A 201 -5.34 -12.42 -13.72
N GLN A 202 -4.35 -11.67 -13.22
CA GLN A 202 -4.65 -10.52 -12.39
C GLN A 202 -5.62 -9.65 -13.18
N PRO A 203 -6.74 -9.23 -12.58
CA PRO A 203 -7.73 -8.43 -13.28
C PRO A 203 -7.03 -7.17 -13.79
N GLU A 204 -6.89 -7.08 -15.11
CA GLU A 204 -6.32 -5.91 -15.80
C GLU A 204 -7.07 -4.67 -15.31
N PHE A 205 -6.33 -3.70 -14.78
CA PHE A 205 -6.88 -2.43 -14.34
C PHE A 205 -7.40 -1.66 -15.56
N LYS A 206 -8.70 -1.83 -15.85
CA LYS A 206 -9.37 -1.15 -16.96
C LYS A 206 -9.97 0.16 -16.47
N LEU A 207 -9.24 1.25 -16.73
CA LEU A 207 -9.72 2.62 -16.53
C LEU A 207 -10.85 2.91 -17.53
N TRP A 208 -12.09 2.63 -17.13
CA TRP A 208 -13.27 2.90 -17.96
C TRP A 208 -14.06 4.07 -17.37
N PRO A 209 -13.99 5.28 -17.97
CA PRO A 209 -14.70 6.46 -17.47
C PRO A 209 -16.24 6.31 -17.47
N PHE A 210 -16.76 5.24 -18.07
CA PHE A 210 -18.19 4.92 -18.15
C PHE A 210 -18.69 3.92 -17.09
N HIS A 211 -17.84 3.49 -16.15
CA HIS A 211 -18.27 2.64 -15.03
C HIS A 211 -19.09 3.39 -13.95
N PHE A 212 -19.63 4.58 -14.27
CA PHE A 212 -20.60 5.29 -13.44
C PHE A 212 -21.76 4.38 -12.98
N ARG A 213 -22.26 3.52 -13.87
CA ARG A 213 -23.31 2.53 -13.50
C ARG A 213 -22.85 1.51 -12.48
N THR A 214 -21.58 1.14 -12.49
CA THR A 214 -21.03 0.19 -11.51
C THR A 214 -20.70 0.87 -10.20
N ALA A 215 -20.20 2.11 -10.25
CA ALA A 215 -20.08 2.97 -9.07
C ALA A 215 -21.43 3.16 -8.38
N LEU A 216 -22.50 3.44 -9.15
CA LEU A 216 -23.86 3.51 -8.63
C LEU A 216 -24.33 2.19 -8.04
N ARG A 217 -24.10 1.05 -8.72
CA ARG A 217 -24.44 -0.28 -8.17
C ARG A 217 -23.71 -0.59 -6.87
N ASN A 218 -22.44 -0.19 -6.76
CA ASN A 218 -21.65 -0.39 -5.54
C ASN A 218 -22.13 0.51 -4.41
N LEU A 219 -22.47 1.77 -4.70
CA LEU A 219 -23.08 2.69 -3.72
C LEU A 219 -24.45 2.20 -3.25
N ASP A 220 -25.25 1.64 -4.16
CA ASP A 220 -26.55 1.06 -3.85
C ASP A 220 -26.40 -0.21 -2.99
N ALA A 221 -25.43 -1.07 -3.31
CA ALA A 221 -25.08 -2.23 -2.49
C ALA A 221 -24.60 -1.85 -1.07
N LEU A 222 -24.02 -0.66 -0.90
CA LEU A 222 -23.60 -0.10 0.38
C LEU A 222 -24.72 0.67 1.11
N GLY A 223 -25.92 0.77 0.53
CA GLY A 223 -27.05 1.51 1.11
C GLY A 223 -26.91 3.04 1.04
N ALA A 224 -25.87 3.56 0.37
CA ALA A 224 -25.66 5.00 0.19
C ALA A 224 -26.54 5.58 -0.94
N GLY A 225 -26.98 4.73 -1.88
CA GLY A 225 -27.82 5.13 -3.01
C GLY A 225 -27.15 6.15 -3.97
N PRO A 226 -27.90 6.75 -4.90
CA PRO A 226 -27.36 7.71 -5.88
C PRO A 226 -27.15 9.12 -5.30
N TRP A 227 -27.42 9.33 -4.00
CA TRP A 227 -27.48 10.63 -3.36
C TRP A 227 -26.23 11.51 -3.52
N PRO A 228 -24.98 10.99 -3.45
CA PRO A 228 -23.79 11.83 -3.64
C PRO A 228 -23.76 12.51 -5.01
N TYR A 229 -24.23 11.82 -6.06
CA TYR A 229 -24.29 12.36 -7.42
C TYR A 229 -25.47 13.31 -7.62
N VAL A 230 -26.61 13.00 -7.01
CA VAL A 230 -27.77 13.90 -7.04
C VAL A 230 -27.46 15.20 -6.29
N ALA A 231 -26.82 15.12 -5.12
CA ALA A 231 -26.41 16.29 -4.35
C ALA A 231 -25.42 17.17 -5.12
N SER A 232 -24.45 16.55 -5.80
CA SER A 232 -23.49 17.30 -6.63
C SER A 232 -24.14 17.88 -7.90
N ALA A 233 -25.10 17.19 -8.51
CA ALA A 233 -25.89 17.74 -9.62
C ALA A 233 -26.81 18.90 -9.19
N ILE A 234 -27.43 18.82 -8.02
CA ILE A 234 -28.22 19.92 -7.42
C ILE A 234 -27.32 21.13 -7.14
N TYR A 235 -26.08 20.92 -6.71
CA TYR A 235 -25.13 22.01 -6.45
C TYR A 235 -24.75 22.82 -7.71
N LEU A 236 -24.83 22.19 -8.89
CA LEU A 236 -24.59 22.83 -10.18
C LEU A 236 -25.75 23.70 -10.67
N VAL A 237 -26.97 23.42 -10.23
CA VAL A 237 -28.18 24.22 -10.53
C VAL A 237 -28.21 25.46 -9.64
#